data_AF-A0A955JWC3-F1
#
_entry.id   AF-A0A955JWC3-F1
#
_cell.length_a   1.000
_cell.length_b   1.000
_cell.length_c   1.000
_cell.angle_alpha   90.00
_cell.angle_beta   90.00
_cell.angle_gamma   90.00
#
_symmetry.space_group_name_H-M   'P 1'
#
loop_
_entity.id
_entity.type
_entity.pdbx_description
1 polymer ?
#
loop_
_entity_poly.entity_id
_entity_poly.type
_entity_poly.pdbx_seq_one_letter_code
_entity_poly.pdbx_strand_id
1 'polypeptide(L)'
;MIYKYLRFVCLLAVAAVLVVLPVHAQSEGLTTEQIATIKQNCRQISATLSQIRTNDAPVYINKNQTYFSIGDKLMARLNSRLTLNSYDASDLVRTSSDYNHELQNFRTQYKAYEELLSDTIHTDCKRDTERFYNKLASTRDARGRVHESAMKLREFISQYGNQVQTFGQQHFSKGVDSE
;
A
#
# COMPACT_ATOMS: atom_id res chain seq x y z
N MET A 1 40.24 16.06 39.54
CA MET A 1 38.90 15.55 39.15
C MET A 1 38.04 16.58 38.41
N ILE A 2 38.10 17.87 38.75
CA ILE A 2 37.27 18.94 38.17
C ILE A 2 37.42 19.13 36.63
N TYR A 3 38.64 19.03 36.09
CA TYR A 3 38.91 19.18 34.65
C TYR A 3 38.28 18.09 33.76
N LYS A 4 37.98 16.92 34.33
CA LYS A 4 37.39 15.77 33.62
C LYS A 4 35.88 15.97 33.44
N TYR A 5 35.22 16.59 34.43
CA TYR A 5 33.82 16.99 34.35
C TYR A 5 33.61 18.19 33.42
N LEU A 6 34.53 19.16 33.43
CA LEU A 6 34.46 20.32 32.53
C LEU A 6 34.53 19.92 31.05
N ARG A 7 35.37 18.93 30.70
CA ARG A 7 35.45 18.36 29.34
C ARG A 7 34.19 17.60 28.93
N PHE A 8 33.55 16.87 29.85
CA PHE A 8 32.31 16.14 29.58
C PHE A 8 31.11 17.08 29.36
N VAL A 9 31.03 18.17 30.13
CA VAL A 9 29.97 19.16 30.01
C VAL A 9 30.06 19.94 28.69
N CYS A 10 31.27 20.30 28.23
CA CYS A 10 31.45 20.92 26.91
C CYS A 10 31.10 19.97 25.75
N LEU A 11 31.44 18.68 25.84
CA LEU A 11 31.10 17.71 24.78
C LEU A 11 29.59 17.45 24.68
N LEU A 12 28.87 17.41 25.80
CA LEU A 12 27.41 17.29 25.81
C LEU A 12 26.71 18.55 25.29
N ALA A 13 27.25 19.74 25.56
CA ALA A 13 26.69 20.99 25.05
C ALA A 13 26.84 21.13 23.51
N VAL A 14 27.94 20.64 22.93
CA VAL A 14 28.13 20.64 21.46
C VAL A 14 27.24 19.61 20.77
N ALA A 15 27.01 18.44 21.40
CA ALA A 15 26.10 17.43 20.87
C ALA A 15 24.63 17.88 20.89
N ALA A 16 24.21 18.65 21.90
CA ALA A 16 22.83 19.14 22.00
C ALA A 16 22.47 20.20 20.93
N VAL A 17 23.44 20.98 20.45
CA VAL A 17 23.20 22.00 19.42
C VAL A 17 23.03 21.40 18.02
N LEU A 18 23.57 20.21 17.76
CA LEU A 18 23.46 19.53 16.45
C LEU A 18 22.09 18.86 16.21
N VAL A 19 21.22 18.74 17.22
CA VAL A 19 19.95 18.01 17.12
C VAL A 19 18.76 18.90 16.73
N VAL A 20 18.92 20.23 16.67
CA VAL A 20 17.81 21.17 16.50
C VAL A 20 17.85 21.95 15.18
N LEU A 21 18.58 21.48 14.16
CA LEU A 21 18.40 22.04 12.82
C LEU A 21 17.13 21.44 12.21
N PRO A 22 16.05 22.22 12.01
CA PRO A 22 14.94 21.73 11.23
C PRO A 22 15.44 21.59 9.79
N VAL A 23 15.64 20.35 9.34
CA VAL A 23 15.89 20.04 7.93
C VAL A 23 14.61 20.39 7.18
N HIS A 24 14.51 21.66 6.76
CA HIS A 24 13.55 22.06 5.74
C HIS A 24 14.13 21.53 4.44
N ALA A 25 13.63 20.37 4.00
CA ALA A 25 13.76 19.99 2.61
C ALA A 25 13.01 21.04 1.79
N GLN A 26 13.72 22.06 1.30
CA GLN A 26 13.18 22.96 0.30
C GLN A 26 12.90 22.10 -0.93
N SER A 27 11.64 22.05 -1.33
CA SER A 27 11.23 21.56 -2.64
C SER A 27 11.85 22.50 -3.68
N GLU A 28 13.09 22.26 -4.07
CA GLU A 28 13.66 22.89 -5.26
C GLU A 28 12.73 22.53 -6.43
N GLY A 29 12.12 23.55 -7.05
CA GLY A 29 11.31 23.37 -8.24
C GLY A 29 12.10 22.72 -9.38
N LEU A 30 11.41 22.29 -10.44
CA LEU A 30 12.10 21.63 -11.56
C LEU A 30 13.22 22.51 -12.14
N THR A 31 14.36 21.90 -12.42
CA THR A 31 15.45 22.56 -13.13
C THR A 31 15.08 22.79 -14.60
N THR A 32 15.71 23.78 -15.24
CA THR A 32 15.50 24.07 -16.67
C THR A 32 15.74 22.84 -17.56
N GLU A 33 16.72 22.01 -17.22
CA GLU A 33 17.05 20.78 -17.95
C GLU A 33 15.97 19.69 -17.78
N GLN A 34 15.41 19.55 -16.58
CA GLN A 34 14.27 18.66 -16.33
C GLN A 34 13.04 19.12 -17.12
N ILE A 35 12.75 20.42 -17.13
CA ILE A 35 11.65 21.00 -17.91
C ILE A 35 11.84 20.70 -19.41
N ALA A 36 13.04 20.97 -19.94
CA ALA A 36 13.36 20.71 -21.35
C ALA A 36 13.17 19.22 -21.71
N THR A 37 13.66 18.33 -20.85
CA THR A 37 13.55 16.87 -21.02
C THR A 37 12.09 16.42 -21.05
N ILE A 38 11.24 16.90 -20.13
CA ILE A 38 9.82 16.56 -20.10
C ILE A 38 9.13 17.07 -21.36
N LYS A 39 9.40 18.33 -21.77
CA LYS A 39 8.80 18.91 -22.99
C LYS A 39 9.18 18.14 -24.25
N GLN A 40 10.45 17.74 -24.37
CA GLN A 40 10.95 16.95 -25.49
C GLN A 40 10.27 15.59 -25.59
N ASN A 41 10.04 14.94 -24.44
CA ASN A 41 9.51 13.58 -24.35
C ASN A 41 7.99 13.51 -24.09
N CYS A 42 7.31 14.65 -24.02
CA CYS A 42 5.91 14.76 -23.59
C CYS A 42 4.95 13.82 -24.33
N ARG A 43 5.10 13.66 -25.65
CA ARG A 43 4.29 12.72 -26.44
C ARG A 43 4.48 11.27 -26.00
N GLN A 44 5.73 10.85 -25.80
CA GLN A 44 6.08 9.49 -25.39
C GLN A 44 5.60 9.20 -23.97
N ILE A 45 5.78 10.15 -23.05
CA ILE A 45 5.30 10.04 -21.66
C ILE A 45 3.78 9.87 -21.64
N SER A 46 3.06 10.72 -22.37
CA SER A 46 1.59 10.67 -22.44
C SER A 46 1.09 9.34 -23.01
N ALA A 47 1.71 8.85 -24.09
CA ALA A 47 1.38 7.55 -24.67
C ALA A 47 1.61 6.40 -23.67
N THR A 48 2.70 6.48 -22.92
CA THR A 48 3.05 5.49 -21.90
C THR A 48 2.05 5.50 -20.74
N LEU A 49 1.65 6.68 -20.24
CA LEU A 49 0.64 6.81 -19.18
C LEU A 49 -0.72 6.27 -19.62
N SER A 50 -1.13 6.55 -20.86
CA SER A 50 -2.35 5.98 -21.43
C SER A 50 -2.29 4.46 -21.52
N GLN A 51 -1.16 3.89 -21.94
CA GLN A 51 -0.97 2.44 -21.97
C GLN A 51 -1.04 1.83 -20.58
N ILE A 52 -0.42 2.47 -19.58
CA ILE A 52 -0.49 2.03 -18.17
C ILE A 52 -1.95 2.01 -17.70
N ARG A 53 -2.74 3.07 -17.95
CA ARG A 53 -4.16 3.11 -17.58
C ARG A 53 -4.95 1.96 -18.21
N THR A 54 -4.75 1.70 -19.50
CA THR A 54 -5.40 0.60 -20.22
C THR A 54 -5.04 -0.78 -19.66
N ASN A 55 -3.79 -0.97 -19.23
CA ASN A 55 -3.32 -2.24 -18.68
C ASN A 55 -3.78 -2.44 -17.22
N ASP A 56 -3.79 -1.39 -16.41
CA ASP A 56 -4.11 -1.48 -14.98
C ASP A 56 -5.59 -1.78 -14.74
N ALA A 57 -6.50 -1.25 -15.57
CA ALA A 57 -7.95 -1.45 -15.42
C ALA A 57 -8.41 -2.92 -15.37
N PRO A 58 -8.09 -3.78 -16.35
CA PRO A 58 -8.47 -5.19 -16.30
C PRO A 58 -7.77 -5.94 -15.15
N VAL A 59 -6.52 -5.58 -14.82
CA VAL A 59 -5.80 -6.18 -13.69
C VAL A 59 -6.51 -5.88 -12.38
N TYR A 60 -6.94 -4.64 -12.17
CA TYR A 60 -7.73 -4.25 -11.00
C TYR A 60 -9.06 -5.00 -10.93
N ILE A 61 -9.81 -5.08 -12.03
CA ILE A 61 -11.10 -5.77 -12.07
C ILE A 61 -10.94 -7.24 -11.64
N ASN A 62 -9.98 -7.94 -12.24
CA ASN A 62 -9.69 -9.34 -11.94
C ASN A 62 -9.27 -9.54 -10.48
N LYS A 63 -8.39 -8.66 -9.96
CA LYS A 63 -7.95 -8.71 -8.56
C LYS A 63 -9.11 -8.42 -7.59
N ASN A 64 -9.89 -7.37 -7.84
CA ASN A 64 -11.03 -7.01 -7.02
C ASN A 64 -12.07 -8.15 -6.95
N GLN A 65 -12.37 -8.79 -8.08
CA GLN A 65 -13.27 -9.94 -8.12
C GLN A 65 -12.71 -11.13 -7.34
N THR A 66 -11.41 -11.41 -7.50
CA THR A 66 -10.73 -12.50 -6.78
C THR A 66 -10.78 -12.26 -5.28
N TYR A 67 -10.39 -11.07 -4.83
CA TYR A 67 -10.40 -10.69 -3.42
C TYR A 67 -11.82 -10.71 -2.84
N PHE A 68 -12.80 -10.17 -3.56
CA PHE A 68 -14.19 -10.27 -3.15
C PHE A 68 -14.64 -11.73 -2.97
N SER A 69 -14.30 -12.60 -3.93
CA SER A 69 -14.65 -14.02 -3.85
C SER A 69 -14.01 -14.74 -2.67
N ILE A 70 -12.78 -14.37 -2.28
CA ILE A 70 -12.12 -14.93 -1.10
C ILE A 70 -12.88 -14.53 0.18
N GLY A 71 -13.15 -13.24 0.36
CA GLY A 71 -13.87 -12.75 1.54
C GLY A 71 -15.29 -13.32 1.64
N ASP A 72 -16.04 -13.26 0.54
CA ASP A 72 -17.46 -13.65 0.50
C ASP A 72 -17.65 -15.17 0.49
N LYS A 73 -16.96 -15.89 -0.40
CA LYS A 73 -17.25 -17.31 -0.65
C LYS A 73 -16.44 -18.25 0.21
N LEU A 74 -15.28 -17.83 0.71
CA LEU A 74 -14.41 -18.67 1.53
C LEU A 74 -14.47 -18.25 3.00
N MET A 75 -14.04 -17.03 3.32
CA MET A 75 -13.91 -16.59 4.71
C MET A 75 -15.26 -16.52 5.41
N ALA A 76 -16.22 -15.77 4.86
CA ALA A 76 -17.53 -15.60 5.50
C ALA A 76 -18.28 -16.93 5.67
N ARG A 77 -18.25 -17.80 4.65
CA ARG A 77 -18.95 -19.10 4.69
C ARG A 77 -18.33 -20.06 5.70
N LEU A 78 -16.99 -20.14 5.75
CA LEU A 78 -16.32 -20.99 6.73
C LEU A 78 -16.60 -20.49 8.15
N ASN A 79 -16.40 -19.21 8.41
CA ASN A 79 -16.65 -18.60 9.73
C ASN A 79 -18.08 -18.85 10.20
N SER A 80 -19.07 -18.67 9.31
CA SER A 80 -20.47 -18.95 9.62
C SER A 80 -20.69 -20.42 10.00
N ARG A 81 -20.12 -21.37 9.24
CA ARG A 81 -20.25 -22.80 9.56
C ARG A 81 -19.60 -23.17 10.87
N LEU A 82 -18.41 -22.65 11.17
CA LEU A 82 -17.73 -22.92 12.44
C LEU A 82 -18.55 -22.39 13.63
N THR A 83 -19.04 -21.16 13.51
CA THR A 83 -19.89 -20.53 14.54
C THR A 83 -21.20 -21.31 14.75
N LEU A 84 -21.87 -21.74 13.67
CA LEU A 84 -23.10 -22.54 13.75
C LEU A 84 -22.88 -23.91 14.40
N ASN A 85 -21.66 -24.45 14.31
CA ASN A 85 -21.28 -25.71 14.96
C ASN A 85 -20.62 -25.48 16.34
N SER A 86 -20.78 -24.28 16.92
CA SER A 86 -20.27 -23.92 18.26
C SER A 86 -18.75 -24.04 18.43
N TYR A 87 -17.99 -23.94 17.33
CA TYR A 87 -16.54 -23.79 17.40
C TYR A 87 -16.17 -22.34 17.69
N ASP A 88 -15.11 -22.13 18.45
CA ASP A 88 -14.51 -20.80 18.60
C ASP A 88 -13.80 -20.40 17.31
N ALA A 89 -14.42 -19.49 16.56
CA ALA A 89 -13.89 -18.95 15.31
C ALA A 89 -13.45 -17.49 15.45
N SER A 90 -13.26 -16.98 16.68
CA SER A 90 -13.06 -15.56 16.95
C SER A 90 -11.89 -14.95 16.18
N ASP A 91 -10.75 -15.64 16.12
CA ASP A 91 -9.56 -15.19 15.39
C ASP A 91 -9.76 -15.18 13.87
N LEU A 92 -10.45 -16.18 13.32
CA LEU A 92 -10.80 -16.24 11.90
C LEU A 92 -11.79 -15.14 11.52
N VAL A 93 -12.77 -14.86 12.39
CA VAL A 93 -13.73 -13.76 12.22
C VAL A 93 -13.02 -12.41 12.24
N ARG A 94 -12.09 -12.19 13.17
CA ARG A 94 -11.29 -10.97 13.25
C ARG A 94 -10.47 -10.74 11.97
N THR A 95 -9.68 -11.72 11.54
CA THR A 95 -8.88 -11.61 10.31
C THR A 95 -9.76 -11.36 9.07
N SER A 96 -10.92 -12.01 8.99
CA SER A 96 -11.89 -11.78 7.91
C SER A 96 -12.47 -10.36 7.92
N SER A 97 -12.72 -9.79 9.09
CA SER A 97 -13.15 -8.40 9.23
C SER A 97 -12.06 -7.43 8.75
N ASP A 98 -10.82 -7.62 9.21
CA ASP A 98 -9.68 -6.78 8.82
C ASP A 98 -9.39 -6.88 7.32
N TYR A 99 -9.51 -8.08 6.74
CA TYR A 99 -9.46 -8.33 5.31
C TYR A 99 -10.51 -7.52 4.54
N ASN A 100 -11.78 -7.56 4.98
CA ASN A 100 -12.86 -6.85 4.31
C ASN A 100 -12.70 -5.33 4.39
N HIS A 101 -12.20 -4.82 5.51
CA HIS A 101 -11.85 -3.41 5.65
C HIS A 101 -10.74 -3.03 4.65
N GLU A 102 -9.67 -3.82 4.55
CA GLU A 102 -8.60 -3.57 3.59
C GLU A 102 -9.06 -3.71 2.14
N LEU A 103 -10.05 -4.57 1.84
CA LEU A 103 -10.63 -4.66 0.50
C LEU A 103 -11.37 -3.37 0.11
N GLN A 104 -12.06 -2.72 1.06
CA GLN A 104 -12.64 -1.39 0.81
C GLN A 104 -11.56 -0.32 0.64
N ASN A 105 -10.49 -0.39 1.42
CA ASN A 105 -9.34 0.51 1.25
C ASN A 105 -8.71 0.33 -0.15
N PHE A 106 -8.42 -0.90 -0.58
CA PHE A 106 -7.90 -1.20 -1.92
C PHE A 106 -8.76 -0.58 -3.04
N ARG A 107 -10.08 -0.73 -2.96
CA ARG A 107 -11.02 -0.13 -3.92
C ARG A 107 -10.95 1.40 -3.92
N THR A 108 -10.87 1.98 -2.72
CA THR A 108 -10.78 3.43 -2.53
C THR A 108 -9.48 3.99 -3.07
N GLN A 109 -8.34 3.36 -2.74
CA GLN A 109 -7.02 3.75 -3.26
C GLN A 109 -6.97 3.62 -4.78
N TYR A 110 -7.55 2.55 -5.36
CA TYR A 110 -7.57 2.38 -6.80
C TYR A 110 -8.38 3.48 -7.50
N LYS A 111 -9.56 3.82 -6.96
CA LYS A 111 -10.38 4.92 -7.49
C LYS A 111 -9.61 6.24 -7.47
N ALA A 112 -8.96 6.57 -6.35
CA ALA A 112 -8.17 7.79 -6.24
C ALA A 112 -6.97 7.80 -7.20
N TYR A 113 -6.29 6.67 -7.37
CA TYR A 113 -5.23 6.51 -8.36
C TYR A 113 -5.73 6.73 -9.80
N GLU A 114 -6.86 6.13 -10.15
CA GLU A 114 -7.44 6.23 -11.49
C GLU A 114 -7.83 7.67 -11.83
N GLU A 115 -8.46 8.38 -10.88
CA GLU A 115 -8.82 9.79 -11.02
C GLU A 115 -7.58 10.67 -11.25
N LEU A 116 -6.53 10.49 -10.43
CA LEU A 116 -5.25 11.21 -10.57
C LEU A 116 -4.53 10.89 -11.87
N LEU A 117 -4.51 9.62 -12.29
CA LEU A 117 -3.89 9.21 -13.55
C LEU A 117 -4.63 9.81 -14.74
N SER A 118 -5.96 9.77 -14.73
CA SER A 118 -6.80 10.38 -15.77
C SER A 118 -6.51 11.88 -15.89
N ASP A 119 -6.51 12.61 -14.78
CA ASP A 119 -6.22 14.04 -14.73
C ASP A 119 -4.76 14.37 -15.15
N THR A 120 -3.80 13.52 -14.80
CA THR A 120 -2.41 13.63 -15.27
C THR A 120 -2.30 13.49 -16.79
N ILE A 121 -2.98 12.48 -17.37
CA ILE A 121 -2.99 12.25 -18.83
C ILE A 121 -3.59 13.44 -19.58
N HIS A 122 -4.60 14.11 -19.02
CA HIS A 122 -5.23 15.29 -19.64
C HIS A 122 -4.45 16.59 -19.44
N THR A 123 -3.38 16.59 -18.65
CA THR A 123 -2.55 17.77 -18.42
C THR A 123 -1.49 17.92 -19.52
N ASP A 124 -1.42 19.09 -20.16
CA ASP A 124 -0.46 19.37 -21.22
C ASP A 124 0.96 19.49 -20.66
N CYS A 125 1.77 18.43 -20.83
CA CYS A 125 3.16 18.41 -20.36
C CYS A 125 4.11 19.40 -21.07
N LYS A 126 3.71 20.02 -22.18
CA LYS A 126 4.50 21.07 -22.85
C LYS A 126 4.18 22.47 -22.34
N ARG A 127 2.89 22.78 -22.18
CA ARG A 127 2.43 24.10 -21.76
C ARG A 127 2.45 24.27 -20.25
N ASP A 128 2.20 23.19 -19.51
CA ASP A 128 2.04 23.20 -18.06
C ASP A 128 2.91 22.11 -17.40
N THR A 129 4.21 22.18 -17.67
CA THR A 129 5.19 21.14 -17.30
C THR A 129 5.30 20.90 -15.80
N GLU A 130 5.25 21.96 -15.00
CA GLU A 130 5.35 21.86 -13.54
C GLU A 130 4.10 21.21 -12.93
N ARG A 131 2.91 21.65 -13.33
CA ARG A 131 1.66 21.01 -12.90
C ARG A 131 1.59 19.56 -13.34
N PHE A 132 2.00 19.25 -14.57
CA PHE A 132 2.09 17.88 -15.06
C PHE A 132 3.02 17.04 -14.18
N TYR A 133 4.22 17.53 -13.88
CA TYR A 133 5.18 16.82 -13.05
C TYR A 133 4.64 16.54 -11.64
N ASN A 134 4.04 17.54 -11.00
CA ASN A 134 3.47 17.40 -9.66
C ASN A 134 2.31 16.39 -9.61
N LYS A 135 1.44 16.40 -10.64
CA LYS A 135 0.38 15.40 -10.78
C LYS A 135 0.92 13.99 -11.05
N LEU A 136 1.98 13.88 -11.85
CA LEU A 136 2.64 12.61 -12.11
C LEU A 136 3.28 12.03 -10.84
N ALA A 137 3.91 12.87 -10.01
CA ALA A 137 4.41 12.46 -8.70
C ALA A 137 3.27 11.94 -7.80
N SER A 138 2.19 12.73 -7.67
CA SER A 138 1.00 12.35 -6.89
C SER A 138 0.36 11.04 -7.38
N THR A 139 0.34 10.83 -8.70
CA THR A 139 -0.16 9.60 -9.34
C THR A 139 0.70 8.39 -9.00
N ARG A 140 2.03 8.56 -8.97
CA ARG A 140 2.96 7.48 -8.56
C ARG A 140 2.73 7.09 -7.10
N ASP A 141 2.58 8.08 -6.22
CA ASP A 141 2.30 7.82 -4.81
C ASP A 141 0.96 7.11 -4.63
N ALA A 142 -0.07 7.53 -5.35
CA ALA A 142 -1.37 6.86 -5.34
C ALA A 142 -1.28 5.41 -5.83
N ARG A 143 -0.52 5.15 -6.90
CA ARG A 143 -0.26 3.78 -7.38
C ARG A 143 0.49 2.95 -6.33
N GLY A 144 1.40 3.56 -5.58
CA GLY A 144 2.07 2.95 -4.43
C GLY A 144 1.08 2.50 -3.36
N ARG A 145 0.12 3.35 -2.97
CA ARG A 145 -0.93 2.99 -2.00
C ARG A 145 -1.85 1.85 -2.47
N VAL A 146 -2.13 1.76 -3.77
CA VAL A 146 -2.84 0.60 -4.36
C VAL A 146 -2.01 -0.68 -4.19
N HIS A 147 -0.69 -0.60 -4.42
CA HIS A 147 0.20 -1.73 -4.23
C HIS A 147 0.27 -2.17 -2.77
N GLU A 148 0.43 -1.23 -1.83
CA GLU A 148 0.49 -1.49 -0.39
C GLU A 148 -0.79 -2.19 0.12
N SER A 149 -1.97 -1.67 -0.25
CA SER A 149 -3.25 -2.30 0.12
C SER A 149 -3.39 -3.71 -0.49
N ALA A 150 -2.96 -3.92 -1.73
CA ALA A 150 -2.94 -5.25 -2.34
C ALA A 150 -1.99 -6.22 -1.62
N MET A 151 -0.84 -5.75 -1.14
CA MET A 151 0.09 -6.56 -0.36
C MET A 151 -0.49 -6.93 1.01
N LYS A 152 -1.15 -5.98 1.68
CA LYS A 152 -1.81 -6.23 2.95
C LYS A 152 -3.00 -7.20 2.83
N LEU A 153 -3.75 -7.14 1.73
CA LEU A 153 -4.75 -8.18 1.41
C LEU A 153 -4.12 -9.58 1.31
N ARG A 154 -2.93 -9.70 0.72
CA ARG A 154 -2.23 -10.99 0.63
C ARG A 154 -1.75 -11.48 1.99
N GLU A 155 -1.31 -10.58 2.85
CA GLU A 155 -0.93 -10.89 4.23
C GLU A 155 -2.12 -11.46 5.00
N PHE A 156 -3.28 -10.81 4.95
CA PHE A 156 -4.50 -11.32 5.59
C PHE A 156 -4.96 -12.66 5.01
N ILE A 157 -4.82 -12.89 3.69
CA ILE A 157 -5.11 -14.19 3.09
C ILE A 157 -4.18 -15.27 3.65
N SER A 158 -2.88 -14.99 3.76
CA SER A 158 -1.91 -15.93 4.32
C SER A 158 -2.18 -16.20 5.80
N GLN A 159 -2.45 -15.15 6.59
CA GLN A 159 -2.77 -15.26 8.01
C GLN A 159 -4.03 -16.10 8.21
N TYR A 160 -5.09 -15.83 7.47
CA TYR A 160 -6.33 -16.60 7.53
C TYR A 160 -6.10 -18.07 7.16
N GLY A 161 -5.33 -18.33 6.09
CA GLY A 161 -4.97 -19.69 5.68
C GLY A 161 -4.24 -20.47 6.78
N ASN A 162 -3.27 -19.83 7.46
CA ASN A 162 -2.57 -20.42 8.59
C ASN A 162 -3.50 -20.70 9.77
N GLN A 163 -4.41 -19.76 10.10
CA GLN A 163 -5.40 -19.95 11.15
C GLN A 163 -6.34 -21.12 10.84
N VAL A 164 -6.77 -21.28 9.59
CA VAL A 164 -7.58 -22.44 9.16
C VAL A 164 -6.81 -23.75 9.31
N GLN A 165 -5.52 -23.77 8.94
CA GLN A 165 -4.68 -24.96 9.11
C GLN A 165 -4.53 -25.35 10.59
N THR A 166 -4.22 -24.37 11.45
CA THR A 166 -4.10 -24.59 12.90
C THR A 166 -5.42 -25.09 13.50
N PHE A 167 -6.54 -24.47 13.12
CA PHE A 167 -7.88 -24.92 13.54
C PHE A 167 -8.12 -26.37 13.12
N GLY A 168 -7.79 -26.72 11.87
CA GLY A 168 -7.92 -28.09 11.37
C GLY A 168 -7.10 -29.10 12.16
N GLN A 169 -5.87 -28.73 12.54
CA GLN A 169 -4.99 -29.57 13.35
C GLN A 169 -5.54 -29.81 14.76
N GLN A 170 -6.08 -28.78 15.39
CA GLN A 170 -6.61 -28.85 16.75
C GLN A 170 -7.89 -29.68 16.85
N HIS A 171 -8.75 -29.60 15.84
CA HIS A 171 -10.09 -30.19 15.89
C HIS A 171 -10.26 -31.48 15.07
N PHE A 172 -9.43 -31.72 14.06
CA PHE A 172 -9.65 -32.81 13.10
C PHE A 172 -8.44 -33.72 12.83
N SER A 173 -7.24 -33.43 13.36
CA SER A 173 -6.05 -34.28 13.13
C SER A 173 -5.93 -35.52 14.04
N LYS A 174 -6.95 -35.88 14.82
CA LYS A 174 -7.05 -37.21 15.45
C LYS A 174 -7.80 -38.17 14.53
N GLY A 175 -7.08 -38.85 13.64
CA GLY A 175 -7.66 -39.86 12.75
C GLY A 175 -6.72 -40.50 11.72
N VAL A 176 -5.42 -40.20 11.72
CA VAL A 176 -4.43 -40.85 10.86
C VAL A 176 -3.32 -41.41 11.74
N ASP A 177 -3.64 -42.39 12.60
CA ASP A 177 -2.69 -43.23 13.34
C ASP A 177 -3.43 -44.39 14.06
N SER A 178 -4.33 -45.09 13.36
CA SER A 178 -4.84 -46.40 13.79
C SER A 178 -5.65 -47.07 12.69
N GLU A 179 -4.96 -47.61 11.68
CA GLU A 179 -5.35 -48.87 11.01
C GLU A 179 -4.11 -49.56 10.44
#